data_AF-A0A2D1SUW4-F1
#
_entry.id   AF-A0A2D1SUW4-F1
#
_cell.length_a   1.000
_cell.length_b   1.000
_cell.length_c   1.000
_cell.angle_alpha   90.00
_cell.angle_beta   90.00
_cell.angle_gamma   90.00
#
_symmetry.space_group_name_H-M   'P 1'
#
loop_
_entity.id
_entity.type
_entity.pdbx_description
1 polymer ?
#
loop_
_entity_poly.entity_id
_entity_poly.type
_entity_poly.pdbx_seq_one_letter_code
_entity_poly.pdbx_strand_id
1 'polypeptide(L)'
;MKKILYPSLFIIFVISIFLNSSIYTKSQTPENIENYSQIDNEDKGKVVFSYKKDFKSLANFFNLTENEYFQMREDKSMVEIAEIKGINKDELFYYLVAKNYEALESAYNKGQVDLHFVMDYVLYLKKDVEREMQAKRDFQYED
;
A
#
# COMPACT_ATOMS: atom_id res chain seq x y z
N MET A 1 -21.90 31.27 38.82
CA MET A 1 -20.83 32.00 38.10
C MET A 1 -20.03 31.01 37.28
N LYS A 2 -20.01 31.18 35.95
CA LYS A 2 -19.26 30.33 35.01
C LYS A 2 -17.75 30.52 35.25
N LYS A 3 -17.00 29.43 35.37
CA LYS A 3 -15.54 29.44 35.21
C LYS A 3 -15.23 28.65 33.94
N ILE A 4 -14.87 29.38 32.90
CA ILE A 4 -14.14 28.86 31.74
C ILE A 4 -12.77 29.53 31.83
N LEU A 5 -11.69 28.74 31.90
CA LEU A 5 -10.36 29.24 31.59
C LEU A 5 -9.50 28.10 31.03
N TYR A 6 -9.59 27.96 29.71
CA TYR A 6 -8.64 27.41 28.73
C TYR A 6 -7.48 26.50 29.19
N PRO A 7 -7.44 25.22 28.77
CA PRO A 7 -6.20 24.46 28.63
C PRO A 7 -5.69 24.48 27.17
N SER A 8 -5.93 25.59 26.43
CA SER A 8 -5.64 25.66 24.98
C SER A 8 -4.23 26.12 24.62
N LEU A 9 -3.40 26.56 25.56
CA LEU A 9 -2.05 27.06 25.25
C LEU A 9 -0.93 26.02 25.41
N PHE A 10 -1.17 24.89 26.07
CA PHE A 10 -0.10 23.91 26.31
C PHE A 10 0.11 22.94 25.15
N ILE A 11 -0.89 22.77 24.26
CA ILE A 11 -0.82 21.84 23.13
C ILE A 11 0.00 22.42 21.96
N ILE A 12 0.11 23.75 21.86
CA ILE A 12 0.82 24.41 20.76
C ILE A 12 2.35 24.30 20.88
N PHE A 13 2.89 24.05 22.09
CA PHE A 13 4.35 24.03 22.29
C PHE A 13 5.03 22.72 21.84
N VAL A 14 4.29 21.63 21.69
CA VAL A 14 4.88 20.31 21.32
C VAL A 14 5.08 20.18 19.80
N ILE A 15 4.32 20.94 18.99
CA ILE A 15 4.39 20.88 17.52
C ILE A 15 5.63 21.61 16.97
N SER A 16 6.23 22.53 17.73
CA SER A 16 7.36 23.35 17.24
C SER A 16 8.73 22.65 17.29
N ILE A 17 8.88 21.46 17.86
CA ILE A 17 10.19 20.80 18.01
C ILE A 17 10.55 19.91 16.80
N PHE A 18 9.60 19.55 15.93
CA PHE A 18 9.86 18.61 14.82
C PHE A 18 10.14 19.25 13.45
N LEU A 19 10.17 20.58 13.34
CA LEU A 19 10.44 21.26 12.05
C LEU A 19 11.89 21.77 11.88
N ASN A 20 12.82 21.46 12.78
CA ASN A 20 14.17 22.04 12.73
C ASN A 20 15.34 21.04 12.71
N SER A 21 15.13 19.82 12.21
CA SER A 21 16.23 18.85 12.04
C SER A 21 16.67 18.64 10.58
N SER A 22 16.28 19.50 9.65
CA SER A 22 16.91 19.52 8.33
C SER A 22 17.63 20.85 8.11
N ILE A 23 18.85 20.75 7.58
CA ILE A 23 19.73 21.83 7.12
C ILE A 23 20.72 22.35 8.18
N TYR A 24 21.77 21.55 8.42
CA TYR A 24 23.11 22.10 8.57
C TYR A 24 24.09 21.21 7.80
N THR A 25 24.31 21.52 6.54
CA THR A 25 25.66 21.40 5.96
C THR A 25 25.94 22.63 5.08
N LYS A 26 27.09 23.19 5.40
CA LYS A 26 27.68 24.43 4.90
C LYS A 26 27.96 24.34 3.40
N SER A 27 27.56 25.36 2.66
CA SER A 27 27.93 25.59 1.26
C SER A 27 29.43 25.84 1.11
N GLN A 28 30.09 25.00 0.33
CA GLN A 28 31.29 25.38 -0.42
C GLN A 28 31.09 24.85 -1.84
N THR A 29 30.78 25.74 -2.78
CA THR A 29 31.08 25.53 -4.19
C THR A 29 32.59 25.66 -4.37
N PRO A 30 33.21 24.74 -5.12
CA PRO A 30 33.64 25.13 -6.45
C PRO A 30 33.12 24.16 -7.51
N GLU A 31 32.55 24.76 -8.55
CA GLU A 31 32.89 24.47 -9.95
C GLU A 31 33.62 23.14 -10.20
N ASN A 32 32.87 22.06 -10.47
CA ASN A 32 33.25 21.13 -11.52
C ASN A 32 32.03 20.35 -12.02
N ILE A 33 31.76 20.52 -13.31
CA ILE A 33 30.87 19.69 -14.11
C ILE A 33 31.59 18.36 -14.27
N GLU A 34 31.08 17.27 -13.67
CA GLU A 34 31.15 15.89 -14.19
C GLU A 34 30.71 14.88 -13.12
N ASN A 35 30.11 13.80 -13.60
CA ASN A 35 29.62 12.64 -12.86
C ASN A 35 28.33 12.85 -12.05
N TYR A 36 27.22 13.00 -12.78
CA TYR A 36 26.11 12.09 -12.52
C TYR A 36 26.71 10.69 -12.61
N SER A 37 26.89 10.06 -11.44
CA SER A 37 27.28 8.67 -11.33
C SER A 37 26.46 7.90 -12.34
N GLN A 38 27.17 7.32 -13.31
CA GLN A 38 26.71 6.17 -14.05
C GLN A 38 26.09 5.25 -13.02
N ILE A 39 24.75 5.18 -13.01
CA ILE A 39 24.10 4.03 -12.46
C ILE A 39 24.53 2.96 -13.46
N ASP A 40 25.57 2.24 -13.07
CA ASP A 40 26.00 1.04 -13.76
C ASP A 40 24.76 0.19 -13.90
N ASN A 41 24.22 0.16 -15.12
CA ASN A 41 23.26 -0.83 -15.54
C ASN A 41 24.01 -2.16 -15.63
N GLU A 42 24.53 -2.63 -14.50
CA GLU A 42 24.66 -4.06 -14.28
C GLU A 42 23.23 -4.58 -14.40
N ASP A 43 23.02 -5.36 -15.45
CA ASP A 43 21.82 -6.09 -15.85
C ASP A 43 21.40 -7.05 -14.71
N LYS A 44 21.04 -6.47 -13.57
CA LYS A 44 20.55 -7.14 -12.36
C LYS A 44 19.08 -7.34 -12.61
N GLY A 45 18.73 -8.62 -12.81
CA GLY A 45 17.42 -9.08 -13.25
C GLY A 45 16.26 -8.24 -12.74
N LYS A 46 15.36 -7.91 -13.67
CA LYS A 46 14.10 -7.19 -13.47
C LYS A 46 13.53 -7.43 -12.07
N VAL A 47 13.43 -6.36 -11.28
CA VAL A 47 12.70 -6.36 -10.00
C VAL A 47 11.29 -6.94 -10.23
N VAL A 48 11.03 -8.11 -9.64
CA VAL A 48 9.69 -8.73 -9.67
C VAL A 48 9.04 -8.48 -8.32
N PHE A 49 8.44 -7.29 -8.15
CA PHE A 49 7.46 -7.12 -7.08
C PHE A 49 6.23 -7.96 -7.41
N SER A 50 5.90 -8.90 -6.51
CA SER A 50 4.69 -9.70 -6.59
C SER A 50 3.91 -9.53 -5.30
N TYR A 51 2.73 -8.93 -5.41
CA TYR A 51 1.81 -8.84 -4.28
C TYR A 51 1.31 -10.24 -3.91
N LYS A 52 1.82 -10.76 -2.79
CA LYS A 52 1.33 -11.99 -2.18
C LYS A 52 0.16 -11.65 -1.27
N LYS A 53 -1.03 -12.07 -1.68
CA LYS A 53 -2.25 -11.87 -0.92
C LYS A 53 -2.23 -12.71 0.36
N ASP A 54 -2.49 -12.07 1.49
CA ASP A 54 -2.76 -12.76 2.75
C ASP A 54 -4.22 -13.24 2.76
N PHE A 55 -4.43 -14.49 2.35
CA PHE A 55 -5.75 -15.09 2.26
C PHE A 55 -6.43 -15.25 3.62
N LYS A 56 -5.65 -15.43 4.70
CA LYS A 56 -6.19 -15.51 6.05
C LYS A 56 -6.78 -14.17 6.49
N SER A 57 -6.04 -13.07 6.30
CA SER A 57 -6.53 -11.74 6.62
C SER A 57 -7.73 -11.34 5.75
N LEU A 58 -7.73 -11.73 4.47
CA LEU A 58 -8.86 -11.47 3.57
C LEU A 58 -10.10 -12.29 3.96
N ALA A 59 -9.96 -13.56 4.31
CA ALA A 59 -11.08 -14.37 4.80
C ALA A 59 -11.67 -13.78 6.08
N ASN A 60 -10.81 -13.35 7.01
CA ASN A 60 -11.23 -12.68 8.24
C ASN A 60 -12.00 -11.39 7.97
N PHE A 61 -11.63 -10.61 6.94
CA PHE A 61 -12.37 -9.42 6.51
C PHE A 61 -13.83 -9.76 6.13
N PHE A 62 -14.07 -10.92 5.52
CA PHE A 62 -15.41 -11.42 5.20
C PHE A 62 -16.14 -12.11 6.38
N ASN A 63 -15.54 -12.13 7.58
CA ASN A 63 -15.99 -12.96 8.71
C ASN A 63 -16.13 -14.44 8.32
N LEU A 64 -15.10 -14.96 7.66
CA LEU A 64 -14.98 -16.34 7.21
C LEU A 64 -13.68 -16.95 7.72
N THR A 65 -13.67 -18.26 7.90
CA THR A 65 -12.43 -19.02 7.90
C THR A 65 -11.83 -19.04 6.49
N GLU A 66 -10.53 -19.27 6.40
CA GLU A 66 -9.83 -19.38 5.12
C GLU A 66 -10.44 -20.48 4.22
N ASN A 67 -10.82 -21.61 4.79
CA ASN A 67 -11.47 -22.70 4.06
C ASN A 67 -12.85 -22.29 3.51
N GLU A 68 -13.72 -21.66 4.31
CA GLU A 68 -15.02 -21.19 3.83
C GLU A 68 -14.87 -20.13 2.73
N TYR A 69 -13.90 -19.23 2.87
CA TYR A 69 -13.59 -18.25 1.84
C TYR A 69 -13.17 -18.92 0.54
N PHE A 70 -12.28 -19.92 0.58
CA PHE A 70 -11.86 -20.65 -0.61
C PHE A 70 -13.02 -21.44 -1.24
N GLN A 71 -13.90 -22.04 -0.45
CA GLN A 71 -15.11 -22.73 -0.94
C GLN A 71 -16.06 -21.75 -1.66
N MET A 72 -16.32 -20.57 -1.08
CA MET A 72 -17.16 -19.57 -1.76
C MET A 72 -16.51 -19.04 -3.04
N ARG A 73 -15.18 -18.91 -3.07
CA ARG A 73 -14.44 -18.42 -4.24
C ARG A 73 -14.37 -19.42 -5.39
N GLU A 74 -14.90 -20.63 -5.24
CA GLU A 74 -15.05 -21.62 -6.32
C GLU A 74 -16.01 -21.12 -7.42
N ASP A 75 -17.15 -20.56 -7.03
CA ASP A 75 -18.18 -20.10 -7.98
C ASP A 75 -18.54 -18.62 -7.82
N LYS A 76 -17.98 -17.94 -6.81
CA LYS A 76 -18.26 -16.52 -6.53
C LYS A 76 -17.02 -15.64 -6.66
N SER A 77 -17.26 -14.45 -7.15
CA SER A 77 -16.36 -13.29 -7.08
C SER A 77 -16.32 -12.74 -5.65
N MET A 78 -15.32 -11.91 -5.34
CA MET A 78 -15.28 -11.27 -4.03
C MET A 78 -16.44 -10.29 -3.83
N VAL A 79 -16.95 -9.67 -4.90
CA VAL A 79 -18.13 -8.79 -4.84
C VAL A 79 -19.36 -9.58 -4.42
N GLU A 80 -19.61 -10.75 -5.02
CA GLU A 80 -20.73 -11.62 -4.64
C GLU A 80 -20.59 -12.11 -3.19
N ILE A 81 -19.37 -12.42 -2.73
CA ILE A 81 -19.12 -12.77 -1.32
C ILE A 81 -19.39 -11.58 -0.40
N ALA A 82 -18.94 -10.38 -0.76
CA ALA A 82 -19.19 -9.16 0.01
C ALA A 82 -20.70 -8.91 0.18
N GLU A 83 -21.47 -9.04 -0.91
CA GLU A 83 -22.92 -8.89 -0.89
C GLU A 83 -23.60 -9.89 0.06
N ILE A 84 -23.22 -11.18 -0.01
CA ILE A 84 -23.73 -12.22 0.90
C ILE A 84 -23.40 -11.89 2.37
N LYS A 85 -22.24 -11.28 2.62
CA LYS A 85 -21.75 -10.92 3.96
C LYS A 85 -22.22 -9.54 4.43
N GLY A 86 -23.00 -8.82 3.63
CA GLY A 86 -23.47 -7.47 3.96
C GLY A 86 -22.35 -6.42 3.98
N ILE A 87 -21.23 -6.68 3.30
CA ILE A 87 -20.09 -5.77 3.17
C ILE A 87 -20.28 -4.91 1.92
N ASN A 88 -20.05 -3.61 2.05
CA ASN A 88 -20.14 -2.69 0.92
C ASN A 88 -19.00 -2.97 -0.08
N LYS A 89 -19.29 -2.92 -1.38
CA LYS A 89 -18.29 -3.03 -2.45
C LYS A 89 -17.14 -2.01 -2.28
N ASP A 90 -17.44 -0.78 -1.88
CA ASP A 90 -16.43 0.26 -1.65
C ASP A 90 -15.53 -0.09 -0.46
N GLU A 91 -16.09 -0.70 0.60
CA GLU A 91 -15.32 -1.17 1.75
C GLU A 91 -14.34 -2.29 1.36
N LEU A 92 -14.80 -3.25 0.56
CA LEU A 92 -13.94 -4.27 -0.03
C LEU A 92 -12.84 -3.65 -0.90
N PHE A 93 -13.18 -2.68 -1.75
CA PHE A 93 -12.22 -1.98 -2.59
C PHE A 93 -11.14 -1.29 -1.74
N TYR A 94 -11.53 -0.52 -0.73
CA TYR A 94 -10.59 0.17 0.15
C TYR A 94 -9.70 -0.78 0.92
N TYR A 95 -10.27 -1.88 1.43
CA TYR A 95 -9.50 -2.93 2.10
C TYR A 95 -8.39 -3.48 1.19
N LEU A 96 -8.74 -3.87 -0.05
CA LEU A 96 -7.78 -4.45 -0.98
C LEU A 96 -6.72 -3.43 -1.42
N VAL A 97 -7.11 -2.19 -1.70
CA VAL A 97 -6.16 -1.12 -2.04
C VAL A 97 -5.19 -0.87 -0.89
N ALA A 98 -5.67 -0.80 0.35
CA ALA A 98 -4.82 -0.62 1.52
C ALA A 98 -3.79 -1.75 1.65
N LYS A 99 -4.18 -3.01 1.45
CA LYS A 99 -3.24 -4.15 1.50
C LYS A 99 -2.18 -4.13 0.41
N ASN A 100 -2.53 -3.67 -0.80
CA ASN A 100 -1.55 -3.48 -1.85
C ASN A 100 -0.55 -2.35 -1.50
N TYR A 101 -1.03 -1.23 -0.93
CA TYR A 101 -0.15 -0.15 -0.48
C TYR A 101 0.77 -0.55 0.66
N GLU A 102 0.29 -1.27 1.68
CA GLU A 102 1.12 -1.80 2.78
C GLU A 102 2.27 -2.66 2.23
N ALA A 103 1.97 -3.54 1.26
CA ALA A 103 2.98 -4.38 0.63
C ALA A 103 3.98 -3.57 -0.20
N LEU A 104 3.50 -2.58 -0.96
CA LEU A 104 4.30 -1.71 -1.80
C LEU A 104 5.24 -0.81 -0.97
N GLU A 105 4.72 -0.22 0.11
CA GLU A 105 5.49 0.58 1.07
C GLU A 105 6.60 -0.26 1.71
N SER A 106 6.28 -1.48 2.16
CA SER A 106 7.28 -2.41 2.70
C SER A 106 8.37 -2.73 1.66
N ALA A 107 8.00 -2.97 0.40
CA ALA A 107 8.96 -3.25 -0.66
C ALA A 107 9.86 -2.05 -0.96
N TYR A 108 9.29 -0.84 -1.02
CA TYR A 108 10.04 0.40 -1.24
C TYR A 108 11.02 0.66 -0.08
N ASN A 109 10.56 0.55 1.16
CA ASN A 109 11.39 0.77 2.35
C ASN A 109 12.54 -0.26 2.48
N LYS A 110 12.38 -1.46 1.89
CA LYS A 110 13.42 -2.49 1.81
C LYS A 110 14.36 -2.32 0.61
N GLY A 111 14.16 -1.29 -0.21
CA GLY A 111 14.91 -1.08 -1.46
C GLY A 111 14.65 -2.15 -2.52
N GLN A 112 13.54 -2.87 -2.42
CA GLN A 112 13.16 -3.92 -3.38
C GLN A 112 12.56 -3.34 -4.65
N VAL A 113 11.95 -2.16 -4.57
CA VAL A 113 11.39 -1.40 -5.70
C VAL A 113 11.83 0.06 -5.56
N ASP A 114 11.92 0.77 -6.69
CA ASP A 114 12.20 2.21 -6.70
C ASP A 114 10.91 3.06 -6.81
N LEU A 115 11.08 4.38 -6.77
CA LEU A 115 9.96 5.32 -6.86
C LEU A 115 9.23 5.25 -8.21
N HIS A 116 9.94 4.99 -9.30
CA HIS A 116 9.34 4.88 -10.63
C HIS A 116 8.37 3.69 -10.68
N PHE A 117 8.80 2.55 -10.15
CA PHE A 117 7.97 1.37 -10.01
C PHE A 117 6.72 1.64 -9.15
N VAL A 118 6.89 2.32 -8.01
CA VAL A 118 5.76 2.70 -7.13
C VAL A 118 4.74 3.55 -7.90
N MET A 119 5.21 4.57 -8.64
CA MET A 119 4.33 5.42 -9.44
C MET A 119 3.57 4.63 -10.51
N ASP A 120 4.28 3.79 -11.28
CA ASP A 120 3.68 2.95 -12.32
C ASP A 120 2.63 2.00 -11.74
N TYR A 121 2.96 1.35 -10.62
CA TYR A 121 2.06 0.42 -9.96
C TYR A 121 0.76 1.11 -9.50
N VAL A 122 0.88 2.30 -8.90
CA VAL A 122 -0.27 3.06 -8.39
C VAL A 122 -1.20 3.55 -9.52
N LEU A 123 -0.68 3.86 -10.70
CA LEU A 123 -1.48 4.28 -11.86
C LEU A 123 -2.53 3.23 -12.26
N TYR A 124 -2.21 1.93 -12.12
CA TYR A 124 -3.09 0.84 -12.53
C TYR A 124 -3.80 0.14 -11.37
N LEU A 125 -3.38 0.39 -10.13
CA LEU A 125 -3.84 -0.33 -8.94
C LEU A 125 -5.37 -0.35 -8.81
N LYS A 126 -6.05 0.79 -9.01
CA LYS A 126 -7.51 0.84 -8.93
C LYS A 126 -8.16 -0.15 -9.88
N LYS A 127 -7.76 -0.12 -11.16
CA LYS A 127 -8.33 -0.97 -12.21
C LYS A 127 -8.03 -2.44 -11.94
N ASP A 128 -6.84 -2.76 -11.46
CA ASP A 128 -6.45 -4.13 -11.17
C ASP A 128 -7.22 -4.68 -9.96
N VAL A 129 -7.41 -3.89 -8.90
CA VAL A 129 -8.26 -4.27 -7.77
C VAL A 129 -9.72 -4.46 -8.21
N GLU A 130 -10.28 -3.54 -8.99
CA GLU A 130 -11.65 -3.65 -9.49
C GLU A 130 -11.85 -4.90 -10.36
N ARG A 131 -10.85 -5.25 -11.18
CA ARG A 131 -10.84 -6.49 -11.97
C ARG A 131 -10.79 -7.71 -11.05
N GLU A 132 -9.89 -7.71 -10.08
CA GLU A 132 -9.71 -8.83 -9.17
C GLU A 132 -10.96 -9.11 -8.32
N MET A 133 -11.61 -8.05 -7.83
CA MET A 133 -12.85 -8.15 -7.07
C MET A 133 -13.96 -8.88 -7.85
N GLN A 134 -14.03 -8.64 -9.16
CA GLN A 134 -15.06 -9.19 -10.05
C GLN A 134 -14.67 -10.58 -10.60
N ALA A 135 -13.39 -10.92 -10.59
CA ALA A 135 -12.92 -12.20 -11.11
C ALA A 135 -13.43 -13.36 -10.25
N LYS A 136 -14.15 -14.28 -10.91
CA LYS A 136 -14.38 -15.63 -10.37
C LYS A 136 -13.07 -16.40 -10.47
N ARG A 137 -12.83 -17.34 -9.57
CA ARG A 137 -11.62 -18.16 -9.67
C ARG A 137 -11.79 -19.08 -10.88
N ASP A 138 -11.04 -18.85 -11.95
CA ASP A 138 -10.95 -19.82 -13.02
C ASP A 138 -10.23 -21.05 -12.46
N PHE A 139 -10.88 -22.22 -12.46
CA PHE A 139 -10.32 -23.50 -12.02
C PHE A 139 -9.18 -24.02 -12.93
N GLN A 140 -8.58 -23.19 -13.77
CA GLN A 140 -7.57 -23.59 -14.74
C GLN A 140 -6.16 -23.45 -14.17
N TYR A 141 -5.86 -24.11 -13.04
CA TYR A 141 -4.49 -24.50 -12.64
C TYR A 141 -4.60 -25.64 -11.61
N GLU A 142 -4.87 -26.85 -12.11
CA GLU A 142 -4.36 -28.08 -11.49
C GLU A 142 -2.90 -28.22 -11.94
N ASP A 143 -1.96 -28.21 -11.00
CA ASP A 143 -0.66 -28.88 -11.12
C ASP A 143 -0.60 -29.96 -10.02
#